data_AF-A0A1X3RHH7-F1
#
_entry.id   AF-A0A1X3RHH7-F1
#
_cell.length_a   1.000
_cell.length_b   1.000
_cell.length_c   1.000
_cell.angle_alpha   90.00
_cell.angle_beta   90.00
_cell.angle_gamma   90.00
#
_symmetry.space_group_name_H-M   'P 1'
#
loop_
_entity.id
_entity.type
_entity.pdbx_description
1 polymer ?
#
loop_
_entity_poly.entity_id
_entity_poly.type
_entity_poly.pdbx_seq_one_letter_code
_entity_poly.pdbx_strand_id
1 'polypeptide(L)'
;MKEFNELSLLEEFSPNEIKNEVFSSELLFSKFYQRNKDDELRELKIHIENAKDTGLSIVGGEVSVNALSKLNSETISILAGKNKLYFFKLYISKESQKLICFILIKRRKRTEEETLSLVRKLGIKNLSLK
;
A
#
# COMPACT_ATOMS: atom_id res chain seq x y z
N MET A 1 -13.40 -19.39 13.96
CA MET A 1 -12.38 -18.56 13.26
C MET A 1 -11.33 -18.16 14.29
N LYS A 2 -10.04 -18.45 14.07
CA LYS A 2 -8.99 -17.90 14.94
C LYS A 2 -8.96 -16.39 14.70
N GLU A 3 -9.15 -15.59 15.74
CA GLU A 3 -8.79 -14.18 15.71
C GLU A 3 -7.28 -14.12 15.48
N PHE A 4 -6.86 -13.81 14.25
CA PHE A 4 -5.46 -13.57 13.97
C PHE A 4 -5.10 -12.21 14.55
N ASN A 5 -4.12 -12.18 15.45
CA ASN A 5 -3.56 -10.91 15.90
C ASN A 5 -2.79 -10.30 14.72
N GLU A 6 -3.26 -9.18 14.20
CA GLU A 6 -2.66 -8.52 13.05
C GLU A 6 -1.21 -8.10 13.32
N LEU A 7 -0.86 -7.83 14.59
CA LEU A 7 0.51 -7.54 15.00
C LEU A 7 1.42 -8.76 14.80
N SER A 8 0.98 -9.97 15.18
CA SER A 8 1.81 -11.17 15.00
C SER A 8 2.02 -11.47 13.52
N LEU A 9 1.00 -11.24 12.68
CA LEU A 9 1.15 -11.36 11.23
C LEU A 9 2.13 -10.30 10.68
N LEU A 10 2.12 -9.08 11.19
CA LEU A 10 3.09 -8.07 10.78
C LEU A 10 4.51 -8.46 11.17
N GLU A 11 4.73 -8.97 12.38
CA GLU A 11 6.05 -9.41 12.83
C GLU A 11 6.60 -10.57 11.99
N GLU A 12 5.72 -11.50 11.61
CA GLU A 12 6.00 -12.68 10.80
C GLU A 12 6.29 -12.32 9.33
N PHE A 13 5.44 -11.49 8.72
CA PHE A 13 5.46 -11.25 7.28
C PHE A 13 6.22 -9.99 6.84
N SER A 14 6.56 -9.08 7.75
CA SER A 14 7.32 -7.88 7.37
C SER A 14 8.76 -8.26 6.98
N PRO A 15 9.17 -8.01 5.73
CA PRO A 15 10.52 -8.32 5.30
C PRO A 15 11.51 -7.34 5.95
N ASN A 16 12.75 -7.79 6.18
CA ASN A 16 13.77 -7.04 6.90
C ASN A 16 14.02 -5.65 6.31
N GLU A 17 13.86 -5.52 4.99
CA GLU A 17 14.06 -4.32 4.19
C GLU A 17 13.11 -3.17 4.54
N ILE A 18 11.93 -3.45 5.12
CA ILE A 18 10.97 -2.41 5.53
C ILE A 18 10.57 -2.50 7.00
N LYS A 19 11.14 -3.45 7.74
CA LYS A 19 10.72 -3.76 9.10
C LYS A 19 10.87 -2.52 10.00
N ASN A 20 11.97 -1.80 9.85
CA ASN A 20 12.22 -0.58 10.60
C ASN A 20 11.16 0.50 10.31
N GLU A 21 10.73 0.66 9.05
CA GLU A 21 9.72 1.64 8.65
C GLU A 21 8.32 1.25 9.08
N VAL A 22 7.99 -0.04 9.06
CA VAL A 22 6.70 -0.57 9.54
C VAL A 22 6.55 -0.29 11.04
N PHE A 23 7.59 -0.59 11.82
CA PHE A 23 7.60 -0.48 13.28
C PHE A 23 8.22 0.82 13.81
N SER A 24 8.48 1.82 12.95
CA SER A 24 9.10 3.10 13.36
C SER A 24 8.22 3.95 14.29
N SER A 25 6.93 3.64 14.38
CA SER A 25 5.95 4.33 15.21
C SER A 25 4.72 3.44 15.40
N GLU A 26 3.85 3.82 16.33
CA GLU A 26 2.56 3.16 16.55
C GLU A 26 1.76 3.00 15.26
N LEU A 27 1.18 1.81 15.09
CA LEU A 27 0.28 1.51 13.99
C LEU A 27 -1.05 2.23 14.24
N LEU A 28 -1.38 3.15 13.35
CA LEU A 28 -2.67 3.84 13.36
C LEU A 28 -3.78 2.99 12.74
N PHE A 29 -3.39 1.98 11.95
CA PHE A 29 -4.29 1.07 11.27
C PHE A 29 -3.51 -0.18 10.86
N SER A 30 -4.14 -1.34 11.03
CA SER A 30 -3.76 -2.60 10.41
C SER A 30 -5.04 -3.30 9.98
N LYS A 31 -4.97 -4.05 8.87
CA LYS A 31 -6.07 -4.91 8.43
C LYS A 31 -5.57 -6.04 7.57
N PHE A 32 -5.98 -7.25 7.93
CA PHE A 32 -5.86 -8.42 7.06
C PHE A 32 -7.15 -8.65 6.26
N TYR A 33 -7.05 -8.79 4.94
CA TYR A 33 -8.20 -9.06 4.08
C TYR A 33 -7.81 -9.77 2.78
N GLN A 34 -8.80 -10.27 2.05
CA GLN A 34 -8.62 -10.85 0.72
C GLN A 34 -9.21 -9.95 -0.35
N ARG A 35 -8.61 -9.99 -1.54
CA ARG A 35 -9.07 -9.23 -2.69
C ARG A 35 -8.87 -10.00 -3.99
N ASN A 36 -9.68 -9.69 -5.00
CA ASN A 36 -9.39 -10.09 -6.38
C ASN A 36 -8.04 -9.50 -6.83
N LYS A 37 -7.20 -10.35 -7.42
CA LYS A 37 -5.83 -10.03 -7.83
C LYS A 37 -5.79 -8.98 -8.94
N ASP A 38 -6.66 -9.09 -9.94
CA ASP A 38 -6.64 -8.24 -11.12
C ASP A 38 -7.09 -6.82 -10.77
N ASP A 39 -8.05 -6.68 -9.85
CA ASP A 39 -8.44 -5.39 -9.29
C ASP A 39 -7.31 -4.71 -8.52
N GLU A 40 -6.62 -5.46 -7.66
CA GLU A 40 -5.49 -4.91 -6.90
C GLU A 40 -4.32 -4.53 -7.83
N LEU A 41 -4.02 -5.37 -8.83
CA LEU A 41 -3.02 -5.07 -9.86
C LEU A 41 -3.34 -3.78 -10.62
N ARG A 42 -4.60 -3.60 -11.02
CA ARG A 42 -5.07 -2.39 -11.70
C ARG A 42 -4.91 -1.16 -10.82
N GLU A 43 -5.32 -1.24 -9.56
CA GLU A 43 -5.17 -0.12 -8.61
C GLU A 43 -3.70 0.20 -8.33
N LEU A 44 -2.85 -0.81 -8.16
CA LEU A 44 -1.43 -0.61 -7.95
C LEU A 44 -0.76 0.08 -9.14
N LYS A 45 -1.09 -0.29 -10.38
CA LYS A 45 -0.60 0.39 -11.59
C LYS A 45 -1.00 1.87 -11.59
N ILE A 46 -2.26 2.17 -11.30
CA ILE A 46 -2.77 3.55 -11.19
C ILE A 46 -2.01 4.32 -10.09
N HIS A 47 -1.74 3.69 -8.95
CA HIS A 47 -0.97 4.32 -7.87
C HIS A 47 0.47 4.61 -8.28
N ILE A 48 1.13 3.70 -9.00
CA ILE A 48 2.49 3.89 -9.50
C ILE A 48 2.54 5.03 -10.52
N GLU A 49 1.59 5.09 -11.46
CA GLU A 49 1.50 6.19 -12.43
C GLU A 49 1.28 7.54 -11.74
N ASN A 50 0.33 7.63 -10.81
CA ASN A 50 0.11 8.84 -10.02
C ASN A 50 1.33 9.23 -9.17
N ALA A 51 2.09 8.24 -8.69
CA ALA A 51 3.28 8.49 -7.91
C ALA A 51 4.40 9.13 -8.76
N LYS A 52 4.55 8.69 -10.02
CA LYS A 52 5.46 9.30 -11.00
C LYS A 52 5.12 10.78 -11.25
N ASP A 53 3.84 11.11 -11.38
CA ASP A 53 3.36 12.49 -11.60
C ASP A 53 3.54 13.40 -10.38
N THR A 54 3.55 12.85 -9.17
CA THR A 54 3.54 13.62 -7.91
C THR A 54 4.86 13.57 -7.16
N GLY A 55 5.89 12.90 -7.70
CA GLY A 55 7.14 12.66 -6.98
C GLY A 55 6.98 11.83 -5.70
N LEU A 56 5.85 11.13 -5.54
CA LEU A 56 5.66 10.17 -4.46
C LEU A 56 6.48 8.91 -4.81
N SER A 57 7.17 8.33 -3.82
CA SER A 57 7.90 7.09 -4.02
C SER A 57 7.12 5.90 -3.44
N ILE A 58 6.94 4.86 -4.26
CA ILE A 58 6.37 3.56 -3.87
C ILE A 58 7.48 2.53 -3.96
N VAL A 59 8.08 2.21 -2.80
CA VAL A 59 9.08 1.14 -2.70
C VAL A 59 8.38 -0.19 -2.95
N GLY A 60 8.98 -1.04 -3.79
CA GLY A 60 8.43 -2.35 -4.16
C GLY A 60 7.33 -2.31 -5.22
N GLY A 61 6.90 -1.14 -5.69
CA GLY A 61 5.76 -1.00 -6.63
C GLY A 61 5.88 -1.85 -7.91
N GLU A 62 6.88 -1.58 -8.75
CA GLU A 62 7.07 -2.29 -10.02
C GLU A 62 7.39 -3.79 -9.82
N VAL A 63 8.12 -4.11 -8.75
CA VAL A 63 8.42 -5.51 -8.36
C VAL A 63 7.12 -6.24 -7.99
N SER A 64 6.24 -5.60 -7.23
CA SER A 64 4.92 -6.12 -6.86
C SER A 64 4.04 -6.31 -8.08
N VAL A 65 3.99 -5.38 -9.04
CA VAL A 65 3.23 -5.57 -10.29
C VAL A 65 3.69 -6.82 -11.02
N ASN A 66 5.01 -7.01 -11.16
CA ASN A 66 5.57 -8.18 -11.84
C ASN A 66 5.28 -9.50 -11.09
N ALA A 67 5.43 -9.51 -9.77
CA ALA A 67 5.18 -10.68 -8.94
C ALA A 67 3.70 -11.08 -8.96
N LEU A 68 2.81 -10.11 -8.75
CA LEU A 68 1.36 -10.33 -8.75
C LEU A 68 0.86 -10.73 -10.14
N SER A 69 1.40 -10.18 -11.23
CA SER A 69 0.97 -10.57 -12.59
C SER A 69 1.27 -12.02 -12.94
N LYS A 70 2.28 -12.63 -12.29
CA LYS A 70 2.68 -14.04 -12.48
C LYS A 70 1.98 -14.99 -11.51
N LEU A 71 1.22 -14.47 -10.55
CA LEU A 71 0.56 -15.28 -9.54
C LEU A 71 -0.62 -16.03 -10.18
N ASN A 72 -0.57 -17.36 -10.11
CA ASN A 72 -1.63 -18.25 -10.59
C ASN A 72 -2.76 -18.40 -9.56
N SER A 73 -3.33 -17.28 -9.13
CA SER A 73 -4.48 -17.22 -8.24
C SER A 73 -5.42 -16.09 -8.68
N GLU A 74 -6.71 -16.25 -8.45
CA GLU A 74 -7.70 -15.19 -8.66
C GLU A 74 -7.76 -14.22 -7.46
N THR A 75 -7.40 -14.71 -6.27
CA THR A 75 -7.46 -13.93 -5.02
C THR A 75 -6.09 -13.84 -4.35
N ILE A 76 -5.89 -12.75 -3.62
CA ILE A 76 -4.66 -12.48 -2.85
C ILE A 76 -5.03 -12.08 -1.42
N SER A 77 -4.22 -12.53 -0.47
CA SER A 77 -4.30 -12.08 0.92
C SER A 77 -3.40 -10.86 1.08
N ILE A 78 -3.94 -9.82 1.73
CA ILE A 78 -3.27 -8.55 1.92
C ILE A 78 -3.30 -8.21 3.41
N LEU A 79 -2.13 -7.95 3.96
CA LEU A 79 -1.98 -7.28 5.25
C LEU A 79 -1.60 -5.82 4.98
N ALA A 80 -2.57 -4.93 5.11
CA ALA A 80 -2.34 -3.50 4.91
C ALA A 80 -2.19 -2.82 6.27
N GLY A 81 -1.29 -1.84 6.34
CA GLY A 81 -1.11 -1.09 7.56
C GLY A 81 -0.62 0.32 7.32
N LYS A 82 -0.75 1.14 8.35
CA LYS A 82 -0.38 2.54 8.32
C LYS A 82 0.14 2.96 9.67
N ASN A 83 1.27 3.65 9.68
CA ASN A 83 1.75 4.39 10.83
C ASN A 83 1.78 5.90 10.51
N LYS A 84 2.43 6.68 11.38
CA LYS A 84 2.51 8.13 11.20
C LYS A 84 3.17 8.52 9.88
N LEU A 85 4.20 7.80 9.47
CA LEU A 85 5.08 8.15 8.35
C LEU A 85 4.87 7.29 7.11
N TYR A 86 4.31 6.10 7.24
CA TYR A 86 4.27 5.11 6.18
C TYR A 86 2.89 4.48 6.04
N PHE A 87 2.56 4.14 4.80
CA PHE A 87 1.51 3.19 4.46
C PHE A 87 2.17 2.01 3.76
N PHE A 88 1.72 0.79 4.04
CA PHE A 88 2.28 -0.40 3.43
C PHE A 88 1.20 -1.44 3.15
N LYS A 89 1.48 -2.32 2.19
CA LYS A 89 0.73 -3.57 1.98
C LYS A 89 1.72 -4.71 1.83
N LEU A 90 1.47 -5.80 2.54
CA LEU A 90 2.16 -7.07 2.39
C LEU A 90 1.22 -8.03 1.65
N TYR A 91 1.68 -8.55 0.51
CA TYR A 91 0.92 -9.52 -0.27
C TYR A 91 1.37 -10.92 0.12
N ILE A 92 0.46 -11.71 0.65
CA ILE A 92 0.76 -13.00 1.26
C ILE A 92 0.08 -14.11 0.45
N SER A 93 0.85 -15.15 0.14
CA SER A 93 0.31 -16.35 -0.51
C SER A 93 -0.54 -17.13 0.47
N LYS A 94 -1.76 -17.47 0.06
CA LYS A 94 -2.67 -18.32 0.84
C LYS A 94 -2.14 -19.74 0.98
N GLU A 95 -1.49 -20.26 -0.06
CA GLU A 95 -1.06 -21.66 -0.12
C GLU A 95 0.21 -21.90 0.68
N SER A 96 1.19 -21.01 0.53
CA SER A 96 2.52 -21.21 1.13
C SER A 96 2.73 -20.46 2.43
N GLN A 97 1.76 -19.63 2.86
CA GLN A 97 1.92 -18.72 4.01
C GLN A 97 3.27 -17.99 3.95
N LYS A 98 3.58 -17.45 2.77
CA LYS A 98 4.81 -16.69 2.53
C LYS A 98 4.47 -15.33 1.95
N LEU A 99 5.29 -14.35 2.29
CA LEU A 99 5.28 -13.05 1.64
C LEU A 99 5.64 -13.25 0.15
N ILE A 100 4.78 -12.73 -0.73
CA ILE A 100 5.00 -12.69 -2.18
C ILE A 100 5.81 -11.44 -2.53
N CYS A 101 5.31 -10.29 -2.08
CA CYS A 101 5.92 -8.98 -2.30
C CYS A 101 5.29 -7.96 -1.34
N PHE A 102 5.79 -6.73 -1.36
CA PHE A 102 5.26 -5.64 -0.56
C PHE A 102 5.28 -4.32 -1.33
N ILE A 103 4.46 -3.38 -0.88
CA ILE A 103 4.65 -1.96 -1.17
C ILE A 103 4.84 -1.18 0.11
N LEU A 104 5.71 -0.17 0.08
CA LEU A 104 5.88 0.80 1.15
C LEU A 104 5.84 2.20 0.54
N ILE A 105 4.97 3.05 1.10
CA ILE A 105 4.74 4.41 0.65
C ILE A 105 5.04 5.35 1.80
N LYS A 106 6.04 6.23 1.61
CA LYS A 106 6.31 7.31 2.56
C LYS A 106 5.22 8.37 2.44
N ARG A 107 4.49 8.59 3.52
CA ARG A 107 3.44 9.58 3.62
C ARG A 107 4.08 10.95 3.78
N ARG A 108 3.72 11.89 2.89
CA ARG A 108 4.03 13.31 3.03
C ARG A 108 2.76 14.12 3.11
N LYS A 109 2.80 15.24 3.82
CA LYS A 109 1.75 16.25 3.70
C LYS A 109 1.87 16.86 2.31
N ARG A 110 0.77 16.90 1.56
CA ARG A 110 0.73 17.61 0.28
C ARG A 110 0.84 19.11 0.53
N THR A 111 1.47 19.83 -0.39
CA THR A 111 1.45 21.30 -0.35
C THR A 111 0.07 21.81 -0.77
N GLU A 112 -0.19 23.09 -0.51
CA GLU A 112 -1.42 23.73 -0.97
C GLU A 112 -1.49 23.75 -2.50
N GLU A 113 -0.37 23.98 -3.21
CA GLU A 113 -0.38 23.97 -4.69
C GLU A 113 -0.72 22.59 -5.26
N GLU A 114 -0.17 21.52 -4.67
CA GLU A 114 -0.48 20.14 -5.07
C GLU A 114 -1.97 19.82 -4.84
N THR A 115 -2.52 20.32 -3.73
CA THR A 115 -3.93 20.16 -3.40
C THR A 115 -4.81 20.91 -4.41
N LEU A 116 -4.48 22.16 -4.73
CA LEU A 116 -5.19 22.96 -5.74
C LEU A 116 -5.09 22.34 -7.15
N SER A 117 -3.94 21.78 -7.52
CA SER A 117 -3.75 21.08 -8.79
C SER A 117 -4.67 19.85 -8.91
N LEU A 118 -4.77 19.04 -7.86
CA LEU A 118 -5.69 17.89 -7.83
C LEU A 118 -7.16 18.31 -7.89
N VAL A 119 -7.55 19.33 -7.13
CA VAL A 119 -8.89 19.92 -7.15
C VAL A 119 -9.28 20.35 -8.56
N ARG A 120 -8.36 21.01 -9.28
CA ARG A 120 -8.56 21.40 -10.69
C ARG A 120 -8.68 20.18 -11.62
N LYS A 121 -7.80 19.17 -11.48
CA LYS A 121 -7.89 17.91 -12.25
C LYS A 121 -9.22 17.19 -12.04
N LEU A 122 -9.80 17.30 -10.84
CA LEU A 122 -11.10 16.71 -10.50
C LEU A 122 -12.29 17.60 -10.91
N GLY A 123 -12.06 18.74 -11.56
CA GLY A 123 -13.12 19.65 -12.02
C GLY A 123 -13.84 20.41 -10.90
N ILE A 124 -13.27 20.44 -9.70
CA ILE A 124 -13.87 21.14 -8.55
C ILE A 124 -13.55 22.64 -8.66
N LYS A 125 -14.58 23.47 -8.88
CA LYS A 125 -14.40 24.89 -9.22
C LYS A 125 -14.26 25.83 -8.01
N ASN A 126 -14.63 25.40 -6.80
CA ASN A 126 -14.76 26.28 -5.62
C ASN A 126 -14.11 25.70 -4.35
N LEU A 127 -12.78 25.57 -4.30
CA LEU A 127 -12.08 25.31 -3.03
C LEU A 127 -11.31 26.56 -2.57
N SER A 128 -11.82 27.20 -1.52
CA SER A 128 -11.08 28.15 -0.70
C SER A 128 -10.37 27.34 0.39
N LEU A 129 -9.06 27.15 0.27
CA LEU A 129 -8.25 26.62 1.37
C LEU A 129 -8.14 27.72 2.42
N LYS A 130 -8.68 27.47 3.62
CA LYS A 130 -8.56 28.36 4.80
C LYS A 130 -7.29 28.04 5.57
#